data_AF-A0A512M2E7-F1
#
_entry.id   AF-A0A512M2E7-F1
#
_cell.length_a   1.000
_cell.length_b   1.000
_cell.length_c   1.000
_cell.angle_alpha   90.00
_cell.angle_beta   90.00
_cell.angle_gamma   90.00
#
_symmetry.space_group_name_H-M   'P 1'
#
loop_
_entity.id
_entity.type
_entity.pdbx_description
1 polymer ?
#
loop_
_entity_poly.entity_id
_entity_poly.type
_entity_poly.pdbx_seq_one_letter_code
_entity_poly.pdbx_strand_id
1 'polypeptide(L)'
;MNNDDYDPGIPVEVGRPAPFVCAPVRWFALANSCAEPTAAKVAPLVWFLSSVTKQKSFSVSNIQAEKFSIDRKQKAAGLKALQRAGLISIDTSPGKSAFVSVLWSPGI
;
A
#
# COMPACT_ATOMS: atom_id res chain seq x y z
N MET A 1 -22.18 -21.76 15.12
CA MET A 1 -21.72 -20.82 14.08
C MET A 1 -20.64 -21.52 13.30
N ASN A 2 -20.98 -22.08 12.14
CA ASN A 2 -20.04 -22.82 11.30
C ASN A 2 -19.14 -21.84 10.56
N ASN A 3 -17.85 -22.16 10.45
CA ASN A 3 -16.80 -21.34 9.84
C ASN A 3 -16.83 -21.36 8.29
N ASP A 4 -17.97 -21.70 7.68
CA ASP A 4 -18.06 -22.04 6.26
C ASP A 4 -18.43 -20.83 5.36
N ASP A 5 -18.56 -19.62 5.92
CA ASP A 5 -18.87 -18.38 5.17
C ASP A 5 -17.61 -17.58 4.74
N TYR A 6 -16.40 -18.14 4.87
CA TYR A 6 -15.20 -17.49 4.33
C TYR A 6 -15.07 -17.76 2.83
N ASP A 7 -15.62 -16.88 2.00
CA ASP A 7 -15.35 -16.80 0.57
C ASP A 7 -13.91 -16.30 0.33
N PRO A 8 -12.96 -17.17 -0.05
CA PRO A 8 -11.55 -16.86 -0.10
C PRO A 8 -11.20 -16.37 -1.51
N GLY A 9 -11.89 -15.36 -2.03
CA GLY A 9 -11.63 -14.76 -3.34
C GLY A 9 -10.17 -14.28 -3.56
N ILE A 10 -9.31 -14.42 -2.56
CA ILE A 10 -7.86 -14.37 -2.66
C ILE A 10 -7.33 -15.81 -2.51
N PRO A 11 -6.79 -16.44 -3.58
CA PRO A 11 -6.15 -17.74 -3.46
C PRO A 11 -4.95 -17.63 -2.51
N VAL A 12 -5.09 -18.17 -1.30
CA VAL A 12 -3.98 -18.31 -0.36
C VAL A 12 -3.23 -19.56 -0.80
N GLU A 13 -2.11 -19.42 -1.52
CA GLU A 13 -1.31 -20.57 -1.94
C GLU A 13 -0.92 -21.42 -0.73
N VAL A 14 -1.48 -22.63 -0.67
CA VAL A 14 -1.22 -23.61 0.39
C VAL A 14 0.22 -24.08 0.28
N GLY A 15 1.13 -23.49 1.06
CA GLY A 15 2.53 -23.94 1.13
C GLY A 15 3.58 -22.84 1.40
N ARG A 16 3.25 -21.57 1.19
CA ARG A 16 4.03 -20.44 1.70
C ARG A 16 3.13 -19.56 2.56
N PRO A 17 3.52 -19.22 3.80
CA PRO A 17 2.80 -18.18 4.52
C PRO A 17 2.84 -16.92 3.66
N ALA A 18 1.67 -16.32 3.42
CA ALA A 18 1.60 -15.01 2.81
C ALA A 18 2.55 -14.08 3.58
N PRO A 19 3.34 -13.24 2.91
CA PRO A 19 4.27 -12.34 3.61
C PRO A 19 3.49 -11.42 4.55
N PHE A 20 3.56 -11.72 5.86
CA PHE A 20 3.01 -10.88 6.91
C PHE A 20 3.93 -9.69 7.13
N VAL A 21 3.34 -8.51 7.25
CA VAL A 21 4.07 -7.27 7.47
C VAL A 21 3.54 -6.61 8.73
N CYS A 22 4.44 -6.31 9.67
CA CYS A 22 4.09 -5.50 10.83
C CYS A 22 4.01 -4.05 10.40
N ALA A 23 2.88 -3.42 10.69
CA ALA A 23 2.59 -2.07 10.23
C ALA A 23 1.98 -1.25 11.37
N PRO A 24 2.45 -0.02 11.62
CA PRO A 24 1.95 0.72 12.75
C PRO A 24 0.51 1.19 12.47
N VAL A 25 -0.38 0.82 13.39
CA VAL A 25 -1.82 1.11 13.32
C VAL A 25 -2.07 2.62 13.13
N ARG A 26 -1.27 3.48 13.77
CA ARG A 26 -1.39 4.94 13.64
C ARG A 26 -1.18 5.42 12.20
N TRP A 27 -0.28 4.80 11.44
CA TRP A 27 -0.05 5.16 10.05
C TRP A 27 -1.29 4.88 9.19
N PHE A 28 -1.88 3.70 9.38
CA PHE A 28 -3.11 3.32 8.71
C PHE A 28 -4.30 4.16 9.15
N ALA A 29 -4.39 4.53 10.42
CA ALA A 29 -5.43 5.44 10.90
C ALA A 29 -5.35 6.79 10.17
N LEU A 30 -4.14 7.34 9.97
CA LEU A 30 -3.95 8.57 9.20
C LEU A 30 -4.33 8.38 7.72
N ALA A 31 -3.93 7.26 7.11
CA ALA A 31 -4.34 6.95 5.73
C ALA A 31 -5.87 6.82 5.58
N ASN A 32 -6.54 6.22 6.56
CA ASN A 32 -8.00 6.08 6.61
C ASN A 32 -8.71 7.42 6.86
N SER A 33 -8.06 8.37 7.53
CA SER A 33 -8.61 9.71 7.76
C SER A 33 -8.51 10.65 6.55
N CYS A 34 -7.84 10.23 5.47
CA CYS A 34 -7.77 11.00 4.25
C CYS A 34 -9.17 11.13 3.62
N ALA A 35 -9.49 12.32 3.09
CA ALA A 35 -10.76 12.58 2.40
C ALA A 35 -10.97 11.67 1.17
N GLU A 36 -9.88 11.21 0.57
CA GLU A 36 -9.91 10.34 -0.59
C GLU A 36 -9.93 8.86 -0.15
N PRO A 37 -11.00 8.10 -0.43
CA PRO A 37 -11.14 6.71 0.03
C PRO A 37 -10.12 5.75 -0.60
N THR A 38 -9.49 6.16 -1.71
CA THR A 38 -8.43 5.37 -2.35
C THR A 38 -7.12 5.38 -1.56
N ALA A 39 -6.92 6.33 -0.63
CA ALA A 39 -5.73 6.37 0.23
C ALA A 39 -5.65 5.14 1.16
N ALA A 40 -6.78 4.79 1.78
CA ALA A 40 -6.94 3.60 2.62
C ALA A 40 -6.63 2.30 1.84
N LYS A 41 -7.05 2.23 0.57
CA LYS A 41 -6.80 1.07 -0.30
C LYS A 41 -5.33 0.95 -0.71
N VAL A 42 -4.67 2.08 -1.00
CA VAL A 42 -3.27 2.11 -1.46
C VAL A 42 -2.26 1.98 -0.31
N ALA A 43 -2.65 2.37 0.90
CA ALA A 43 -1.80 2.32 2.08
C ALA A 43 -1.19 0.92 2.34
N PRO A 44 -1.95 -0.20 2.31
CA PRO A 44 -1.38 -1.53 2.53
C PRO A 44 -0.34 -1.92 1.49
N LEU A 45 -0.57 -1.59 0.22
CA LEU A 45 0.37 -1.83 -0.87
C LEU A 45 1.69 -1.08 -0.63
N VAL A 46 1.62 0.21 -0.29
CA VAL A 46 2.81 1.04 -0.04
C VAL A 46 3.60 0.48 1.14
N TRP A 47 2.93 0.14 2.24
CA TRP A 47 3.58 -0.40 3.44
C TRP A 47 4.22 -1.77 3.17
N PHE A 48 3.51 -2.63 2.44
CA PHE A 48 3.99 -3.93 2.01
C PHE A 48 5.28 -3.82 1.20
N LEU A 49 5.28 -2.97 0.16
CA LEU A 49 6.45 -2.77 -0.70
C LEU A 49 7.64 -2.20 0.09
N SER A 50 7.42 -1.23 0.97
CA SER A 50 8.47 -0.69 1.85
C SER A 50 9.10 -1.78 2.72
N SER A 51 8.28 -2.66 3.29
CA SER A 51 8.73 -3.69 4.22
C SER A 51 9.43 -4.86 3.52
N VAL A 52 8.95 -5.26 2.35
CA VAL A 52 9.56 -6.34 1.55
C VAL A 52 10.86 -5.89 0.91
N THR A 53 10.90 -4.68 0.33
CA THR A 53 12.12 -4.16 -0.31
C THR A 53 13.18 -3.74 0.70
N LYS A 54 12.77 -3.44 1.95
CA LYS A 54 13.62 -2.82 2.99
C LYS A 54 14.28 -1.52 2.51
N GLN A 55 13.69 -0.86 1.50
CA GLN A 55 14.17 0.39 0.95
C GLN A 55 13.28 1.54 1.40
N LYS A 56 13.91 2.69 1.67
CA LYS A 56 13.19 3.93 1.97
C LYS A 56 12.40 4.45 0.77
N SER A 57 12.84 4.13 -0.44
CA SER A 57 12.25 4.59 -1.70
C SER A 57 12.10 3.41 -2.66
N PHE A 58 10.93 3.28 -3.27
CA PHE A 58 10.61 2.16 -4.16
C PHE A 58 9.63 2.60 -5.25
N SER A 59 9.65 1.90 -6.38
CA SER A 59 8.68 2.10 -7.46
C SER A 59 7.37 1.38 -7.15
N VAL A 60 6.23 2.02 -7.39
CA VAL A 60 4.90 1.39 -7.30
C VAL A 60 4.35 1.13 -8.70
N SER A 61 4.60 -0.08 -9.20
CA SER A 61 4.18 -0.49 -10.55
C SER A 61 2.69 -0.79 -10.63
N ASN A 62 2.11 -0.77 -11.85
CA ASN A 62 0.70 -1.16 -12.04
C ASN A 62 0.48 -2.64 -11.72
N ILE A 63 1.42 -3.51 -12.13
CA ILE A 63 1.36 -4.95 -11.86
C ILE A 63 1.31 -5.24 -10.36
N GLN A 64 2.06 -4.49 -9.54
CA GLN A 64 1.98 -4.62 -8.08
C GLN A 64 0.65 -4.13 -7.52
N ALA A 65 0.11 -3.02 -8.04
CA ALA A 65 -1.18 -2.50 -7.62
C ALA A 65 -2.35 -3.45 -7.97
N GLU A 66 -2.31 -4.09 -9.13
CA GLU A 66 -3.30 -5.07 -9.56
C GLU A 66 -3.38 -6.28 -8.62
N LYS A 67 -2.28 -6.71 -8.02
CA LYS A 67 -2.27 -7.78 -6.99
C LYS A 67 -3.06 -7.40 -5.74
N PHE A 68 -3.28 -6.12 -5.51
CA PHE A 68 -4.10 -5.59 -4.42
C PHE A 68 -5.49 -5.15 -4.92
N SER A 69 -5.88 -5.52 -6.14
CA SER A 69 -7.11 -5.09 -6.80
C SER A 69 -7.24 -3.56 -6.92
N ILE A 70 -6.11 -2.87 -7.12
CA ILE A 70 -6.04 -1.41 -7.26
C ILE A 70 -5.76 -1.08 -8.72
N ASP A 71 -6.68 -0.36 -9.36
CA ASP A 71 -6.49 0.09 -10.72
C ASP A 71 -5.51 1.29 -10.81
N ARG A 72 -5.07 1.61 -12.04
CA ARG A 72 -4.12 2.71 -12.27
C ARG A 72 -4.61 4.07 -11.76
N LYS A 73 -5.90 4.39 -11.89
CA LYS A 73 -6.49 5.67 -11.45
C LYS A 73 -6.56 5.72 -9.93
N GLN A 74 -7.04 4.66 -9.29
CA GLN A 74 -7.07 4.50 -7.84
C GLN A 74 -5.67 4.59 -7.23
N LYS A 75 -4.69 3.94 -7.86
CA LYS A 75 -3.28 4.06 -7.46
C LYS A 75 -2.82 5.51 -7.48
N ALA A 76 -3.03 6.21 -8.60
CA ALA A 76 -2.61 7.59 -8.74
C ALA A 76 -3.31 8.53 -7.73
N ALA A 77 -4.61 8.36 -7.53
CA ALA A 77 -5.40 9.14 -6.58
C ALA A 77 -4.97 8.86 -5.13
N GLY A 78 -4.86 7.60 -4.75
CA GLY A 78 -4.48 7.18 -3.40
C GLY A 78 -3.05 7.59 -3.06
N LEU A 79 -2.10 7.44 -3.98
CA LEU A 79 -0.73 7.93 -3.78
C LEU A 79 -0.71 9.45 -3.54
N LYS A 80 -1.41 10.24 -4.35
CA LYS A 80 -1.51 11.70 -4.13
C LYS A 80 -2.16 12.04 -2.79
N ALA A 81 -3.18 11.29 -2.38
CA ALA A 81 -3.84 11.49 -1.09
C ALA A 81 -2.90 11.21 0.09
N LEU A 82 -2.16 10.09 0.04
CA LEU A 82 -1.14 9.75 1.04
C LEU A 82 -0.01 10.79 1.09
N GLN A 83 0.39 11.33 -0.06
CA GLN A 83 1.38 12.40 -0.14
C GLN A 83 0.88 13.68 0.52
N ARG A 84 -0.37 14.09 0.23
CA ARG A 84 -1.01 15.26 0.87
C ARG A 84 -1.15 15.11 2.38
N ALA A 85 -1.38 13.88 2.85
CA ALA A 85 -1.42 13.57 4.27
C ALA A 85 -0.02 13.51 4.94
N GLY A 86 1.06 13.73 4.19
CA GLY A 86 2.42 13.70 4.71
C GLY A 86 2.94 12.30 5.07
N LEU A 87 2.26 11.25 4.62
CA LEU A 87 2.63 9.86 4.93
C LEU A 87 3.73 9.33 4.01
N ILE A 88 3.79 9.85 2.78
CA ILE A 88 4.77 9.50 1.76
C ILE A 88 5.25 10.74 1.00
N SER A 89 6.41 10.65 0.37
CA SER A 89 6.83 11.54 -0.71
C SER A 89 6.77 10.78 -2.03
N ILE A 90 6.47 11.50 -3.10
CA ILE A 90 6.43 10.95 -4.45
C ILE A 90 7.36 11.79 -5.32
N ASP A 91 8.32 11.12 -5.95
CA ASP A 91 9.08 11.64 -7.06
C ASP A 91 8.50 11.09 -8.37
N THR A 92 8.05 12.00 -9.23
CA THR A 92 7.57 11.67 -10.57
C THR A 92 8.45 12.35 -11.61
N SER A 93 9.20 11.55 -12.35
CA SER A 93 9.85 12.00 -13.59
C SER A 93 8.99 11.63 -14.80
N PRO A 94 8.87 12.51 -15.82
CA PRO A 94 8.18 12.19 -17.07
C PRO A 94 8.69 10.88 -17.68
N GLY A 95 7.78 9.99 -18.07
CA GLY A 95 8.12 8.69 -18.68
C GLY A 95 8.60 7.60 -17.72
N LYS A 96 8.64 7.85 -16.40
CA LYS A 96 9.05 6.86 -15.39
C LYS A 96 7.93 6.53 -14.41
N SER A 97 8.03 5.36 -13.78
CA SER A 97 7.13 4.99 -12.68
C SER A 97 7.38 5.90 -11.47
N ALA A 98 6.30 6.25 -10.76
CA ALA A 98 6.39 7.07 -9.55
C ALA A 98 7.25 6.37 -8.49
N PHE A 99 8.28 7.07 -8.02
CA PHE A 99 9.11 6.63 -6.92
C PHE A 99 8.50 7.15 -5.62
N VAL A 100 8.17 6.23 -4.72
CA VAL A 100 7.49 6.53 -3.46
C VAL A 100 8.47 6.32 -2.33
N SER A 101 8.54 7.28 -1.40
CA SER A 101 9.28 7.11 -0.14
C SER A 101 8.32 7.25 1.03
N VAL A 102 8.42 6.35 2.02
CA VAL A 102 7.61 6.45 3.24
C VAL A 102 8.27 7.48 4.17
N LEU A 103 7.52 8.53 4.55
CA LEU A 103 8.04 9.64 5.36
C LEU A 103 7.93 9.38 6.85
N TRP A 104 7.01 8.51 7.26
CA TRP A 104 6.78 8.22 8.65
C TRP A 104 7.38 6.87 9.04
N SER A 105 8.42 6.94 9.88
CA SER A 105 8.94 5.81 10.64
C SER A 105 8.72 6.12 12.13
N PRO A 106 7.85 5.41 12.86
CA PRO A 106 7.97 5.36 14.30
C PRO A 106 9.19 4.46 14.59
N GLY A 107 10.36 5.07 14.85
CA GLY A 107 11.54 4.36 15.33
C GLY A 107 12.67 4.15 14.32
N ILE A 108 13.26 5.25 13.83
CA ILE A 108 14.69 5.44 14.13
C ILE A 108 14.72 6.19 15.47
#